data_AF-A0A936FTC7-F1
#
_entry.id   AF-A0A936FTC7-F1
#
_cell.length_a   1.000
_cell.length_b   1.000
_cell.length_c   1.000
_cell.angle_alpha   90.00
_cell.angle_beta   90.00
_cell.angle_gamma   90.00
#
_symmetry.space_group_name_H-M   'P 1'
#
loop_
_entity.id
_entity.type
_entity.pdbx_description
1 polymer ?
#
loop_
_entity_poly.entity_id
_entity_poly.type
_entity_poly.pdbx_seq_one_letter_code
_entity_poly.pdbx_strand_id
1 'polypeptide(L)'
;MKIGSGAIGYGGGIYKSSSATFSNNGEVYLYYNSVVNGSNFTNNELIRTNCPFTINGTVTNTTGSIFDVLSGTLTLSSSGIFINNGDISGSGTIVYSGAIKGNGTFSFNGTVIFNNGSTLGPGNSPGKLTFNNSNNTGPSTYNCEINGVNPITDYDQLNSLSDFTISNTKLVVNWGSFVPTDGQTFDILTCTNRIGQFATVTIPSISGMVFFLVYNTNNVQLKAEAAGTFTWDGGAGTTNWNDADNWVPNQVPTLSKDVILNGANVIIPTGYTAAIKSLTISGNATLTIEENGALNIPNTSNWAITISGGTSSIINHGTINLGV
;
A
#
# COMPACT_ATOMS: atom_id res chain seq x y z
N MET A 1 -5.16 36.85 8.40
CA MET A 1 -6.40 37.05 9.18
C MET A 1 -6.47 35.93 10.22
N LYS A 2 -6.77 36.26 11.48
CA LYS A 2 -7.02 35.28 12.54
C LYS A 2 -8.48 35.41 12.94
N ILE A 3 -9.21 34.30 12.92
CA ILE A 3 -10.54 34.21 13.53
C ILE A 3 -10.32 33.64 14.94
N GLY A 4 -10.75 34.37 15.97
CA GLY A 4 -10.69 33.92 17.37
C GLY A 4 -11.91 33.08 17.75
N SER A 5 -12.14 32.88 19.05
CA SER A 5 -13.31 32.15 19.58
C SER A 5 -14.62 32.84 19.15
N GLY A 6 -15.46 32.11 18.41
CA GLY A 6 -16.76 32.60 17.90
C GLY A 6 -17.09 32.02 16.52
N ALA A 7 -18.35 32.13 16.12
CA ALA A 7 -18.82 31.71 14.80
C ALA A 7 -18.77 32.88 13.80
N ILE A 8 -18.13 32.66 12.65
CA ILE A 8 -18.20 33.56 11.50
C ILE A 8 -19.00 32.86 10.39
N GLY A 9 -20.23 33.31 10.19
CA GLY A 9 -21.01 33.04 8.98
C GLY A 9 -20.85 34.23 8.04
N TYR A 10 -19.89 34.20 7.10
CA TYR A 10 -19.78 35.27 6.11
C TYR A 10 -20.84 35.06 5.01
N GLY A 11 -21.49 36.15 4.62
CA GLY A 11 -22.24 36.26 3.36
C GLY A 11 -21.35 36.31 2.11
N GLY A 12 -20.09 35.85 2.19
CA GLY A 12 -19.09 35.84 1.13
C GLY A 12 -18.07 34.72 1.35
N GLY A 13 -17.37 34.31 0.28
CA GLY A 13 -16.41 33.20 0.32
C GLY A 13 -15.04 33.63 0.86
N ILE A 14 -14.22 32.65 1.28
CA ILE A 14 -12.80 32.89 1.61
C ILE A 14 -12.02 32.93 0.30
N TYR A 15 -11.43 34.07 -0.06
CA TYR A 15 -10.40 34.13 -1.09
C TYR A 15 -9.07 34.50 -0.45
N LYS A 16 -8.08 33.60 -0.55
CA LYS A 16 -6.73 33.83 -0.06
C LYS A 16 -5.76 33.88 -1.25
N SER A 17 -4.94 34.91 -1.31
CA SER A 17 -3.84 35.07 -2.26
C SER A 17 -2.46 34.78 -1.64
N SER A 18 -1.43 34.64 -2.48
CA SER A 18 -0.12 34.11 -2.12
C SER A 18 0.71 35.07 -1.25
N SER A 19 0.83 34.74 0.04
CA SER A 19 1.94 35.07 1.00
C SER A 19 1.46 35.18 2.45
N ALA A 20 0.18 35.46 2.69
CA ALA A 20 -0.37 35.60 4.05
C ALA A 20 -0.61 34.23 4.71
N THR A 21 -0.54 34.11 6.04
CA THR A 21 -1.04 32.95 6.79
C THR A 21 -2.48 33.21 7.25
N PHE A 22 -3.31 32.15 7.23
CA PHE A 22 -4.67 32.19 7.77
C PHE A 22 -4.81 31.10 8.82
N SER A 23 -5.37 31.44 9.98
CA SER A 23 -5.65 30.49 11.05
C SER A 23 -7.07 30.71 11.55
N ASN A 24 -7.87 29.65 11.47
CA ASN A 24 -9.17 29.56 12.09
C ASN A 24 -9.05 28.96 13.49
N ASN A 25 -9.48 29.66 14.53
CA ASN A 25 -9.59 29.17 15.92
C ASN A 25 -11.03 29.36 16.43
N GLY A 26 -11.99 29.33 15.49
CA GLY A 26 -13.41 29.53 15.69
C GLY A 26 -14.21 28.57 14.81
N GLU A 27 -15.52 28.80 14.71
CA GLU A 27 -16.36 28.10 13.74
C GLU A 27 -16.52 28.97 12.49
N VAL A 28 -16.29 28.39 11.31
CA VAL A 28 -16.42 29.08 10.02
C VAL A 28 -17.43 28.36 9.16
N TYR A 29 -18.46 29.08 8.74
CA TYR A 29 -19.52 28.57 7.86
C TYR A 29 -19.42 29.24 6.49
N LEU A 30 -19.23 28.43 5.45
CA LEU A 30 -19.01 28.88 4.08
C LEU A 30 -20.23 28.56 3.21
N TYR A 31 -20.86 29.63 2.71
CA TYR A 31 -22.03 29.57 1.84
C TYR A 31 -21.72 29.99 0.40
N TYR A 32 -20.51 30.47 0.12
CA TYR A 32 -20.06 30.95 -1.18
C TYR A 32 -18.67 30.42 -1.51
N ASN A 33 -18.41 30.27 -2.81
CA ASN A 33 -17.16 29.72 -3.35
C ASN A 33 -15.93 30.28 -2.64
N SER A 34 -15.13 29.37 -2.10
CA SER A 34 -13.92 29.68 -1.35
C SER A 34 -12.71 29.08 -2.04
N VAL A 35 -11.59 29.80 -2.05
CA VAL A 35 -10.34 29.40 -2.69
C VAL A 35 -9.16 29.75 -1.80
N VAL A 36 -8.31 28.77 -1.54
CA VAL A 36 -7.02 28.92 -0.88
C VAL A 36 -5.91 28.88 -1.94
N ASN A 37 -5.36 30.04 -2.31
CA ASN A 37 -4.15 30.13 -3.15
C ASN A 37 -2.91 30.43 -2.28
N GLY A 38 -1.79 29.77 -2.57
CA GLY A 38 -0.50 30.05 -1.94
C GLY A 38 -0.28 29.38 -0.57
N SER A 39 0.42 30.06 0.36
CA SER A 39 0.96 29.48 1.60
C SER A 39 -0.10 28.94 2.59
N ASN A 40 0.35 28.43 3.74
CA ASN A 40 -0.42 27.68 4.73
C ASN A 40 -1.74 28.36 5.18
N PHE A 41 -2.82 27.58 5.17
CA PHE A 41 -4.08 27.82 5.84
C PHE A 41 -4.23 26.76 6.94
N THR A 42 -4.58 27.16 8.16
CA THR A 42 -4.74 26.24 9.29
C THR A 42 -6.14 26.33 9.85
N ASN A 43 -6.82 25.19 9.97
CA ASN A 43 -8.03 25.02 10.75
C ASN A 43 -7.68 24.40 12.10
N ASN A 44 -7.97 25.11 13.19
CA ASN A 44 -7.78 24.63 14.55
C ASN A 44 -9.10 24.22 15.25
N GLU A 45 -10.25 24.49 14.62
CA GLU A 45 -11.57 24.16 15.18
C GLU A 45 -12.51 23.68 14.08
N LEU A 46 -13.52 24.45 13.65
CA LEU A 46 -14.51 23.98 12.67
C LEU A 46 -14.48 24.83 11.39
N ILE A 47 -14.38 24.16 10.25
CA ILE A 47 -14.81 24.71 8.97
C ILE A 47 -15.94 23.86 8.45
N ARG A 48 -17.05 24.49 8.11
CA ARG A 48 -18.19 23.87 7.46
C ARG A 48 -18.43 24.52 6.11
N THR A 49 -18.49 23.73 5.05
CA THR A 49 -18.74 24.22 3.70
C THR A 49 -19.96 23.57 3.05
N ASN A 50 -20.89 24.42 2.60
CA ASN A 50 -22.05 24.03 1.78
C ASN A 50 -21.85 24.42 0.31
N CYS A 51 -20.65 24.89 -0.03
CA CYS A 51 -20.29 25.46 -1.31
C CYS A 51 -18.95 24.88 -1.80
N PRO A 52 -18.56 25.16 -3.05
CA PRO A 52 -17.21 24.87 -3.54
C PRO A 52 -16.11 25.49 -2.66
N PHE A 53 -15.15 24.67 -2.24
CA PHE A 53 -13.92 25.07 -1.55
C PHE A 53 -12.72 24.48 -2.30
N THR A 54 -11.91 25.32 -2.94
CA THR A 54 -10.75 24.90 -3.72
C THR A 54 -9.44 25.17 -2.98
N ILE A 55 -8.55 24.17 -2.98
CA ILE A 55 -7.22 24.23 -2.38
C ILE A 55 -6.18 24.15 -3.50
N ASN A 56 -5.50 25.28 -3.71
CA ASN A 56 -4.35 25.41 -4.61
C ASN A 56 -3.02 25.53 -3.84
N GLY A 57 -3.10 25.57 -2.51
CA GLY A 57 -1.99 25.70 -1.57
C GLY A 57 -1.99 24.60 -0.51
N THR A 58 -1.49 24.91 0.68
CA THR A 58 -1.51 23.98 1.83
C THR A 58 -2.61 24.33 2.82
N VAL A 59 -3.50 23.37 3.12
CA VAL A 59 -4.45 23.42 4.22
C VAL A 59 -4.04 22.39 5.27
N THR A 60 -4.00 22.79 6.54
CA THR A 60 -3.81 21.90 7.68
C THR A 60 -5.06 21.91 8.54
N ASN A 61 -5.69 20.74 8.71
CA ASN A 61 -6.74 20.50 9.70
C ASN A 61 -6.06 19.87 10.92
N THR A 62 -5.93 20.59 12.03
CA THR A 62 -5.17 20.10 13.19
C THR A 62 -5.91 19.02 13.97
N THR A 63 -5.21 18.36 14.89
CA THR A 63 -5.82 17.41 15.82
C THR A 63 -6.98 18.05 16.59
N GLY A 64 -8.10 17.34 16.67
CA GLY A 64 -9.34 17.80 17.30
C GLY A 64 -10.21 18.72 16.44
N SER A 65 -9.70 19.21 15.31
CA SER A 65 -10.45 20.09 14.40
C SER A 65 -11.27 19.29 13.37
N ILE A 66 -12.34 19.89 12.85
CA ILE A 66 -13.27 19.29 11.89
C ILE A 66 -13.29 20.15 10.61
N PHE A 67 -13.12 19.50 9.47
CA PHE A 67 -13.43 20.06 8.16
C PHE A 67 -14.66 19.33 7.59
N ASP A 68 -15.82 19.96 7.73
CA ASP A 68 -17.15 19.41 7.41
C ASP A 68 -17.60 19.87 6.00
N VAL A 69 -17.63 18.95 5.05
CA VAL A 69 -18.10 19.17 3.68
C VAL A 69 -19.55 18.68 3.57
N LEU A 70 -20.51 19.50 3.99
CA LEU A 70 -21.92 19.09 4.10
C LEU A 70 -22.56 18.77 2.74
N SER A 71 -22.78 19.80 1.92
CA SER A 71 -23.35 19.69 0.57
C SER A 71 -22.45 20.32 -0.50
N GLY A 72 -21.33 20.92 -0.08
CA GLY A 72 -20.37 21.55 -0.95
C GLY A 72 -19.46 20.56 -1.66
N THR A 73 -18.50 21.12 -2.41
CA THR A 73 -17.41 20.34 -3.02
C THR A 73 -16.08 20.84 -2.49
N LEU A 74 -15.31 19.97 -1.83
CA LEU A 74 -13.90 20.23 -1.54
C LEU A 74 -13.05 19.77 -2.73
N THR A 75 -12.30 20.67 -3.35
CA THR A 75 -11.42 20.35 -4.48
C THR A 75 -9.97 20.62 -4.10
N LEU A 76 -9.15 19.57 -4.05
CA LEU A 76 -7.70 19.72 -4.00
C LEU A 76 -7.18 19.69 -5.44
N SER A 77 -6.65 20.83 -5.90
CA SER A 77 -5.95 20.88 -7.19
C SER A 77 -4.65 20.07 -7.15
N SER A 78 -3.98 19.91 -8.29
CA SER A 78 -2.71 19.18 -8.40
C SER A 78 -1.58 19.74 -7.55
N SER A 79 -1.58 21.04 -7.26
CA SER A 79 -0.62 21.66 -6.33
C SER A 79 -1.12 21.72 -4.89
N GLY A 80 -2.37 21.33 -4.65
CA GLY A 80 -3.01 21.37 -3.34
C GLY A 80 -2.44 20.30 -2.40
N ILE A 81 -2.19 20.68 -1.16
CA ILE A 81 -1.81 19.77 -0.08
C ILE A 81 -2.82 19.94 1.06
N PHE A 82 -3.47 18.85 1.45
CA PHE A 82 -4.31 18.81 2.63
C PHE A 82 -3.65 17.92 3.69
N ILE A 83 -3.21 18.51 4.79
CA ILE A 83 -2.67 17.79 5.95
C ILE A 83 -3.81 17.64 6.96
N ASN A 84 -4.44 16.47 6.98
CA ASN A 84 -5.51 16.14 7.91
C ASN A 84 -4.94 15.44 9.15
N ASN A 85 -4.93 16.12 10.29
CA ASN A 85 -4.64 15.55 11.60
C ASN A 85 -5.88 15.49 12.51
N GLY A 86 -7.00 16.05 12.06
CA GLY A 86 -8.31 16.02 12.73
C GLY A 86 -9.28 15.08 11.99
N ASP A 87 -10.52 15.52 11.84
CA ASP A 87 -11.57 14.79 11.11
C ASP A 87 -12.02 15.55 9.86
N ILE A 88 -12.24 14.82 8.77
CA ILE A 88 -12.97 15.30 7.59
C ILE A 88 -14.31 14.58 7.57
N SER A 89 -15.40 15.35 7.63
CA SER A 89 -16.76 14.82 7.77
C SER A 89 -17.72 15.46 6.77
N GLY A 90 -18.97 15.02 6.79
CA GLY A 90 -20.04 15.52 5.92
C GLY A 90 -20.48 14.52 4.86
N SER A 91 -21.25 15.01 3.90
CA SER A 91 -21.96 14.22 2.89
C SER A 91 -21.83 14.76 1.46
N GLY A 92 -21.00 15.78 1.25
CA GLY A 92 -20.84 16.46 -0.02
C GLY A 92 -19.95 15.67 -0.99
N THR A 93 -19.13 16.39 -1.75
CA THR A 93 -18.15 15.77 -2.65
C THR A 93 -16.74 16.22 -2.29
N ILE A 94 -15.79 15.29 -2.31
CA ILE A 94 -14.37 15.61 -2.26
C ILE A 94 -13.70 15.12 -3.53
N VAL A 95 -12.95 16.01 -4.18
CA VAL A 95 -12.21 15.74 -5.41
C VAL A 95 -10.73 15.98 -5.16
N TYR A 96 -9.94 14.91 -5.22
CA TYR A 96 -8.50 14.94 -5.00
C TYR A 96 -7.75 14.87 -6.32
N SER A 97 -6.96 15.90 -6.62
CA SER A 97 -5.96 15.88 -7.69
C SER A 97 -4.54 16.14 -7.17
N GLY A 98 -4.40 16.56 -5.91
CA GLY A 98 -3.13 16.81 -5.21
C GLY A 98 -2.87 15.82 -4.08
N ALA A 99 -2.21 16.28 -3.01
CA ALA A 99 -1.75 15.42 -1.93
C ALA A 99 -2.62 15.50 -0.66
N ILE A 100 -2.96 14.34 -0.12
CA ILE A 100 -3.52 14.19 1.24
C ILE A 100 -2.45 13.59 2.14
N LYS A 101 -2.27 14.21 3.30
CA LYS A 101 -1.34 13.81 4.34
C LYS A 101 -1.97 13.85 5.73
N GLY A 102 -1.22 13.44 6.74
CA GLY A 102 -1.54 13.62 8.16
C GLY A 102 -2.03 12.35 8.86
N ASN A 103 -2.37 12.47 10.14
CA ASN A 103 -2.76 11.34 10.99
C ASN A 103 -4.27 11.24 11.26
N GLY A 104 -5.06 11.97 10.47
CA GLY A 104 -6.47 12.20 10.72
C GLY A 104 -7.40 11.12 10.15
N THR A 105 -8.68 11.34 10.42
CA THR A 105 -9.77 10.46 10.03
C THR A 105 -10.63 11.09 8.94
N PHE A 106 -11.14 10.25 8.06
CA PHE A 106 -12.20 10.56 7.09
C PHE A 106 -13.49 9.89 7.58
N SER A 107 -14.27 10.62 8.34
CA SER A 107 -15.64 10.25 8.73
C SER A 107 -16.64 10.80 7.71
N PHE A 108 -16.39 10.52 6.44
CA PHE A 108 -17.09 11.15 5.32
C PHE A 108 -18.09 10.18 4.68
N ASN A 109 -19.36 10.57 4.63
CA ASN A 109 -20.43 9.76 4.05
C ASN A 109 -20.86 10.25 2.65
N GLY A 110 -20.08 11.15 2.05
CA GLY A 110 -20.31 11.69 0.72
C GLY A 110 -19.52 10.95 -0.37
N THR A 111 -19.39 11.59 -1.52
CA THR A 111 -18.61 11.06 -2.65
C THR A 111 -17.16 11.49 -2.56
N VAL A 112 -16.23 10.53 -2.64
CA VAL A 112 -14.78 10.79 -2.73
C VAL A 112 -14.27 10.37 -4.09
N ILE A 113 -13.59 11.28 -4.80
CA ILE A 113 -13.02 11.06 -6.12
C ILE A 113 -11.51 11.31 -6.06
N PHE A 114 -10.73 10.28 -6.39
CA PHE A 114 -9.29 10.38 -6.59
C PHE A 114 -8.99 10.45 -8.08
N ASN A 115 -8.51 11.60 -8.56
CA ASN A 115 -8.09 11.78 -9.94
C ASN A 115 -6.66 11.28 -10.15
N ASN A 116 -6.30 11.05 -11.41
CA ASN A 116 -4.93 10.71 -11.76
C ASN A 116 -3.95 11.79 -11.24
N GLY A 117 -2.83 11.35 -10.67
CA GLY A 117 -1.83 12.22 -10.06
C GLY A 117 -2.11 12.62 -8.60
N SER A 118 -3.28 12.26 -8.03
CA SER A 118 -3.50 12.43 -6.60
C SER A 118 -2.63 11.48 -5.78
N THR A 119 -2.22 11.93 -4.59
CA THR A 119 -1.33 11.14 -3.72
C THR A 119 -1.87 11.04 -2.29
N LEU A 120 -1.81 9.85 -1.72
CA LEU A 120 -2.04 9.60 -0.30
C LEU A 120 -0.68 9.32 0.37
N GLY A 121 -0.36 10.04 1.44
CA GLY A 121 0.85 9.80 2.23
C GLY A 121 0.54 9.97 3.72
N PRO A 122 0.33 8.88 4.47
CA PRO A 122 0.03 8.95 5.89
C PRO A 122 1.02 9.76 6.72
N GLY A 123 0.50 10.45 7.74
CA GLY A 123 1.27 11.32 8.63
C GLY A 123 1.81 12.60 7.97
N ASN A 124 2.67 13.30 8.71
CA ASN A 124 3.75 14.08 8.07
C ASN A 124 4.90 13.15 7.66
N SER A 125 4.59 11.85 7.57
CA SER A 125 5.44 10.70 7.34
C SER A 125 6.48 10.43 8.45
N PRO A 126 6.52 9.23 9.06
CA PRO A 126 5.48 8.19 9.00
C PRO A 126 4.17 8.57 9.74
N GLY A 127 3.08 7.84 9.47
CA GLY A 127 1.80 8.03 10.16
C GLY A 127 0.66 7.09 9.76
N LYS A 128 -0.57 7.47 10.14
CA LYS A 128 -1.79 6.71 9.79
C LYS A 128 -2.93 7.59 9.30
N LEU A 129 -3.42 7.33 8.08
CA LEU A 129 -4.67 7.91 7.59
C LEU A 129 -5.79 6.89 7.74
N THR A 130 -6.90 7.30 8.36
CA THR A 130 -8.03 6.40 8.63
C THR A 130 -9.25 6.80 7.81
N PHE A 131 -9.88 5.83 7.14
CA PHE A 131 -11.16 5.96 6.48
C PHE A 131 -12.23 5.18 7.26
N ASN A 132 -13.30 5.84 7.69
CA ASN A 132 -14.38 5.18 8.44
C ASN A 132 -15.45 4.58 7.53
N ASN A 133 -15.48 4.98 6.27
CA ASN A 133 -16.43 4.53 5.25
C ASN A 133 -15.72 3.67 4.19
N SER A 134 -16.51 2.96 3.40
CA SER A 134 -15.98 2.26 2.23
C SER A 134 -15.40 3.27 1.24
N ASN A 135 -14.18 3.01 0.75
CA ASN A 135 -13.49 3.93 -0.15
C ASN A 135 -12.86 3.18 -1.33
N ASN A 136 -12.65 3.93 -2.41
CA ASN A 136 -11.86 3.49 -3.56
C ASN A 136 -10.78 4.53 -3.84
N THR A 137 -9.53 4.08 -3.87
CA THR A 137 -8.37 4.96 -4.11
C THR A 137 -8.22 5.41 -5.56
N GLY A 138 -8.92 4.78 -6.51
CA GLY A 138 -8.84 5.16 -7.94
C GLY A 138 -7.40 5.22 -8.47
N PRO A 139 -7.14 5.96 -9.55
CA PRO A 139 -5.80 6.13 -10.14
C PRO A 139 -4.87 7.04 -9.31
N SER A 140 -4.83 6.87 -7.98
CA SER A 140 -3.94 7.62 -7.09
C SER A 140 -2.60 6.89 -6.87
N THR A 141 -1.66 7.60 -6.26
CA THR A 141 -0.42 7.02 -5.71
C THR A 141 -0.51 6.96 -4.18
N TYR A 142 -0.34 5.77 -3.60
CA TYR A 142 -0.07 5.60 -2.18
C TYR A 142 1.45 5.62 -1.96
N ASN A 143 1.95 6.68 -1.31
CA ASN A 143 3.31 6.76 -0.82
C ASN A 143 3.35 6.20 0.61
N CYS A 144 4.16 5.17 0.82
CA CYS A 144 4.31 4.47 2.08
C CYS A 144 5.77 4.54 2.54
N GLU A 145 6.02 5.27 3.61
CA GLU A 145 7.33 5.36 4.26
C GLU A 145 7.51 4.22 5.29
N ILE A 146 8.67 3.56 5.28
CA ILE A 146 9.04 2.48 6.20
C ILE A 146 10.45 2.72 6.70
N ASN A 147 10.57 3.32 7.89
CA ASN A 147 11.84 3.68 8.53
C ASN A 147 12.16 2.81 9.75
N GLY A 148 11.36 1.78 10.03
CA GLY A 148 11.51 0.89 11.17
C GLY A 148 10.34 -0.07 11.26
N VAL A 149 10.09 -0.61 12.46
CA VAL A 149 9.25 -1.81 12.64
C VAL A 149 7.91 -1.52 13.29
N ASN A 150 7.72 -0.33 13.88
CA ASN A 150 6.50 0.02 14.58
C ASN A 150 5.53 0.76 13.64
N PRO A 151 4.28 0.29 13.47
CA PRO A 151 3.28 0.99 12.67
C PRO A 151 3.04 2.39 13.21
N ILE A 152 2.64 3.31 12.33
CA ILE A 152 2.29 4.70 12.63
C ILE A 152 3.51 5.55 12.98
N THR A 153 4.43 5.07 13.82
CA THR A 153 5.61 5.85 14.24
C THR A 153 6.80 5.66 13.32
N ASP A 154 7.07 4.41 12.93
CA ASP A 154 8.23 4.08 12.09
C ASP A 154 7.82 3.81 10.66
N TYR A 155 6.58 3.42 10.41
CA TYR A 155 6.08 3.21 9.05
C TYR A 155 4.62 3.61 8.86
N ASP A 156 4.28 3.93 7.62
CA ASP A 156 2.95 4.37 7.22
C ASP A 156 1.92 3.26 7.17
N GLN A 157 0.72 3.58 7.62
CA GLN A 157 -0.44 2.72 7.44
C GLN A 157 -1.61 3.50 6.86
N LEU A 158 -2.18 2.97 5.79
CA LEU A 158 -3.53 3.30 5.38
C LEU A 158 -4.49 2.38 6.15
N ASN A 159 -5.49 2.93 6.82
CA ASN A 159 -6.45 2.15 7.58
C ASN A 159 -7.87 2.45 7.11
N SER A 160 -8.66 1.41 6.93
CA SER A 160 -10.09 1.50 6.64
C SER A 160 -10.86 0.69 7.69
N LEU A 161 -11.92 1.25 8.25
CA LEU A 161 -12.84 0.51 9.13
C LEU A 161 -13.96 -0.19 8.36
N SER A 162 -13.92 -0.11 7.02
CA SER A 162 -14.89 -0.65 6.08
C SER A 162 -14.18 -1.32 4.89
N ASP A 163 -14.95 -1.70 3.87
CA ASP A 163 -14.41 -2.23 2.61
C ASP A 163 -13.48 -1.21 1.94
N PHE A 164 -12.35 -1.68 1.44
CA PHE A 164 -11.36 -0.84 0.79
C PHE A 164 -11.02 -1.35 -0.60
N THR A 165 -11.35 -0.55 -1.61
CA THR A 165 -11.08 -0.87 -3.01
C THR A 165 -9.77 -0.23 -3.48
N ILE A 166 -8.89 -1.06 -4.02
CA ILE A 166 -7.65 -0.68 -4.70
C ILE A 166 -7.90 -0.89 -6.19
N SER A 167 -8.06 0.19 -6.95
CA SER A 167 -8.32 0.10 -8.40
C SER A 167 -7.45 1.11 -9.15
N ASN A 168 -6.55 0.64 -10.00
CA ASN A 168 -5.58 1.46 -10.73
C ASN A 168 -4.62 2.28 -9.85
N THR A 169 -4.52 1.92 -8.57
CA THR A 169 -3.65 2.60 -7.60
C THR A 169 -2.19 2.16 -7.76
N LYS A 170 -1.26 3.10 -7.67
CA LYS A 170 0.19 2.84 -7.60
C LYS A 170 0.66 2.84 -6.14
N LEU A 171 1.41 1.83 -5.74
CA LEU A 171 2.17 1.84 -4.47
C LEU A 171 3.60 2.31 -4.72
N VAL A 172 4.10 3.24 -3.89
CA VAL A 172 5.50 3.66 -3.82
C VAL A 172 5.99 3.49 -2.39
N VAL A 173 7.02 2.67 -2.19
CA VAL A 173 7.65 2.48 -0.89
C VAL A 173 8.91 3.33 -0.77
N ASN A 174 9.14 3.92 0.40
CA ASN A 174 10.38 4.61 0.75
C ASN A 174 10.97 4.05 2.04
N TRP A 175 12.15 3.44 1.95
CA TRP A 175 12.83 2.82 3.09
C TRP A 175 13.57 3.81 3.99
N GLY A 176 13.77 5.07 3.56
CA GLY A 176 14.73 5.96 4.21
C GLY A 176 16.11 5.30 4.30
N SER A 177 16.60 5.09 5.53
CA SER A 177 17.84 4.34 5.82
C SER A 177 17.61 2.95 6.41
N PHE A 178 16.36 2.50 6.50
CA PHE A 178 16.00 1.23 7.13
C PHE A 178 16.28 0.06 6.20
N VAL A 179 16.82 -1.03 6.77
CA VAL A 179 17.07 -2.30 6.08
C VAL A 179 16.25 -3.37 6.78
N PRO A 180 15.17 -3.88 6.16
CA PRO A 180 14.37 -4.97 6.72
C PRO A 180 15.20 -6.25 6.92
N THR A 181 14.80 -7.09 7.87
CA THR A 181 15.39 -8.43 8.05
C THR A 181 14.59 -9.52 7.32
N ASP A 182 15.17 -10.71 7.19
CA ASP A 182 14.47 -11.86 6.58
C ASP A 182 13.16 -12.18 7.31
N GLY A 183 12.10 -12.44 6.55
CA GLY A 183 10.76 -12.75 7.04
C GLY A 183 9.98 -11.56 7.59
N GLN A 184 10.54 -10.35 7.63
CA GLN A 184 9.87 -9.19 8.20
C GLN A 184 8.66 -8.75 7.35
N THR A 185 7.56 -8.38 8.02
CA THR A 185 6.32 -7.95 7.38
C THR A 185 5.86 -6.58 7.86
N PHE A 186 5.16 -5.86 6.98
CA PHE A 186 4.57 -4.55 7.27
C PHE A 186 3.13 -4.51 6.77
N ASP A 187 2.17 -4.33 7.68
CA ASP A 187 0.76 -4.11 7.35
C ASP A 187 0.55 -2.67 6.84
N ILE A 188 0.79 -2.45 5.54
CA ILE A 188 0.74 -1.11 4.91
C ILE A 188 -0.69 -0.64 4.62
N LEU A 189 -1.64 -1.57 4.53
CA LEU A 189 -3.07 -1.30 4.43
C LEU A 189 -3.82 -2.27 5.35
N THR A 190 -4.73 -1.77 6.18
CA THR A 190 -5.70 -2.58 6.93
C THR A 190 -7.13 -2.17 6.57
N CYS A 191 -8.05 -3.13 6.48
CA CYS A 191 -9.44 -2.91 6.09
C CYS A 191 -10.36 -4.06 6.55
N THR A 192 -11.67 -3.88 6.45
CA THR A 192 -12.63 -4.98 6.71
C THR A 192 -12.60 -6.00 5.57
N ASN A 193 -12.76 -5.53 4.34
CA ASN A 193 -12.59 -6.34 3.13
C ASN A 193 -11.78 -5.57 2.08
N ARG A 194 -10.70 -6.17 1.61
CA ARG A 194 -9.85 -5.66 0.53
C ARG A 194 -10.40 -6.13 -0.81
N ILE A 195 -10.65 -5.19 -1.71
CA ILE A 195 -11.10 -5.44 -3.08
C ILE A 195 -10.03 -4.90 -4.03
N GLY A 196 -9.57 -5.71 -4.99
CA GLY A 196 -8.55 -5.31 -5.98
C GLY A 196 -7.12 -5.15 -5.43
N GLN A 197 -6.14 -5.03 -6.33
CA GLN A 197 -4.71 -4.99 -6.01
C GLN A 197 -4.09 -3.70 -6.52
N PHE A 198 -2.87 -3.38 -6.06
CA PHE A 198 -2.13 -2.26 -6.66
C PHE A 198 -1.80 -2.61 -8.11
N ALA A 199 -2.11 -1.70 -9.02
CA ALA A 199 -1.85 -1.88 -10.45
C ALA A 199 -0.36 -1.72 -10.79
N THR A 200 0.37 -0.95 -9.98
CA THR A 200 1.81 -0.77 -10.12
C THR A 200 2.44 -0.65 -8.75
N VAL A 201 3.58 -1.31 -8.57
CA VAL A 201 4.33 -1.31 -7.32
C VAL A 201 5.75 -0.84 -7.60
N THR A 202 6.21 0.14 -6.84
CA THR A 202 7.59 0.64 -6.89
C THR A 202 8.20 0.51 -5.50
N ILE A 203 9.09 -0.48 -5.35
CA ILE A 203 9.83 -0.71 -4.11
C ILE A 203 11.31 -0.58 -4.45
N PRO A 204 12.05 0.37 -3.85
CA PRO A 204 13.50 0.47 -4.05
C PRO A 204 14.18 -0.84 -3.63
N SER A 205 15.13 -1.30 -4.44
CA SER A 205 15.87 -2.53 -4.14
C SER A 205 16.82 -2.32 -2.96
N ILE A 206 16.96 -3.37 -2.15
CA ILE A 206 17.97 -3.48 -1.10
C ILE A 206 18.78 -4.73 -1.42
N SER A 207 20.11 -4.59 -1.43
CA SER A 207 21.01 -5.70 -1.77
C SER A 207 20.75 -6.91 -0.87
N GLY A 208 20.55 -8.08 -1.47
CA GLY A 208 20.29 -9.32 -0.75
C GLY A 208 18.86 -9.49 -0.25
N MET A 209 17.91 -8.61 -0.60
CA MET A 209 16.50 -8.71 -0.23
C MET A 209 15.59 -8.78 -1.46
N VAL A 210 14.49 -9.51 -1.30
CA VAL A 210 13.38 -9.58 -2.25
C VAL A 210 12.11 -9.14 -1.52
N PHE A 211 11.30 -8.34 -2.20
CA PHE A 211 10.06 -7.80 -1.66
C PHE A 211 8.87 -8.23 -2.49
N PHE A 212 7.79 -8.58 -1.82
CA PHE A 212 6.52 -8.88 -2.48
C PHE A 212 5.35 -8.51 -1.58
N LEU A 213 4.19 -8.34 -2.22
CA LEU A 213 2.95 -8.03 -1.53
C LEU A 213 2.14 -9.30 -1.31
N VAL A 214 1.63 -9.46 -0.10
CA VAL A 214 0.63 -10.47 0.25
C VAL A 214 -0.71 -9.76 0.41
N TYR A 215 -1.66 -10.11 -0.44
CA TYR A 215 -3.00 -9.54 -0.46
C TYR A 215 -3.97 -10.44 0.29
N ASN A 216 -4.17 -10.20 1.58
CA ASN A 216 -5.16 -10.92 2.37
C ASN A 216 -6.55 -10.29 2.23
N THR A 217 -7.55 -10.89 2.88
CA THR A 217 -8.92 -10.36 2.91
C THR A 217 -9.00 -9.02 3.63
N ASN A 218 -8.23 -8.82 4.70
CA ASN A 218 -8.35 -7.66 5.59
C ASN A 218 -7.10 -6.76 5.61
N ASN A 219 -6.03 -7.11 4.89
CA ASN A 219 -4.85 -6.27 4.82
C ASN A 219 -4.07 -6.47 3.50
N VAL A 220 -3.13 -5.57 3.27
CA VAL A 220 -2.01 -5.78 2.35
C VAL A 220 -0.73 -5.72 3.16
N GLN A 221 0.05 -6.80 3.07
CA GLN A 221 1.35 -6.91 3.70
C GLN A 221 2.46 -6.73 2.68
N LEU A 222 3.43 -5.87 3.00
CA LEU A 222 4.73 -5.90 2.36
C LEU A 222 5.62 -6.88 3.12
N LYS A 223 6.10 -7.91 2.45
CA LYS A 223 7.03 -8.88 3.03
C LYS A 223 8.44 -8.69 2.47
N ALA A 224 9.41 -8.67 3.37
CA ALA A 224 10.83 -8.69 3.06
C ALA A 224 11.38 -10.09 3.33
N GLU A 225 12.12 -10.63 2.36
CA GLU A 225 12.81 -11.90 2.51
C GLU A 225 14.23 -11.79 1.97
N ALA A 226 15.17 -12.43 2.65
CA ALA A 226 16.53 -12.52 2.17
C ALA A 226 16.55 -13.35 0.87
N ALA A 227 17.21 -12.82 -0.15
CA ALA A 227 17.55 -13.62 -1.33
C ALA A 227 18.51 -14.74 -0.91
N GLY A 228 18.34 -15.93 -1.48
CA GLY A 228 19.23 -17.05 -1.17
C GLY A 228 19.01 -18.25 -2.07
N THR A 229 19.83 -19.28 -1.87
CA THR A 229 19.74 -20.54 -2.59
C THR A 229 19.30 -21.63 -1.62
N PHE A 230 18.24 -22.35 -1.98
CA PHE A 230 17.77 -23.51 -1.23
C PHE A 230 18.04 -24.76 -2.06
N THR A 231 18.64 -25.76 -1.41
CA THR A 231 19.03 -27.02 -2.07
C THR A 231 18.26 -28.15 -1.41
N TRP A 232 17.71 -29.04 -2.23
CA TRP A 232 17.09 -30.26 -1.72
C TRP A 232 18.15 -31.21 -1.18
N ASP A 233 17.97 -31.68 0.06
CA ASP A 233 18.83 -32.68 0.70
C ASP A 233 18.08 -33.95 1.12
N GLY A 234 16.74 -33.93 1.10
CA GLY A 234 15.91 -35.06 1.49
C GLY A 234 16.00 -35.41 2.99
N GLY A 235 16.40 -34.47 3.85
CA GLY A 235 16.62 -34.69 5.28
C GLY A 235 15.42 -35.22 6.05
N ALA A 236 14.19 -35.03 5.57
CA ALA A 236 12.97 -35.58 6.16
C ALA A 236 12.72 -37.05 5.78
N GLY A 237 13.46 -37.59 4.80
CA GLY A 237 13.21 -38.93 4.24
C GLY A 237 11.94 -39.03 3.40
N THR A 238 11.33 -37.89 3.03
CA THR A 238 10.16 -37.82 2.16
C THR A 238 10.55 -37.21 0.81
N THR A 239 9.66 -37.31 -0.19
CA THR A 239 9.83 -36.61 -1.48
C THR A 239 9.00 -35.33 -1.56
N ASN A 240 8.34 -34.92 -0.46
CA ASN A 240 7.37 -33.85 -0.46
C ASN A 240 8.03 -32.46 -0.43
N TRP A 241 7.79 -31.64 -1.46
CA TRP A 241 8.29 -30.26 -1.56
C TRP A 241 7.98 -29.44 -0.31
N ASN A 242 6.80 -29.62 0.27
CA ASN A 242 6.31 -28.82 1.40
C ASN A 242 6.80 -29.33 2.77
N ASP A 243 7.74 -30.27 2.80
CA ASP A 243 8.38 -30.73 4.02
C ASP A 243 9.67 -29.91 4.23
N ALA A 244 9.70 -29.09 5.28
CA ALA A 244 10.77 -28.12 5.49
C ALA A 244 12.14 -28.79 5.68
N ASP A 245 12.17 -29.96 6.33
CA ASP A 245 13.39 -30.70 6.65
C ASP A 245 14.04 -31.38 5.42
N ASN A 246 13.41 -31.30 4.23
CA ASN A 246 14.02 -31.76 2.96
C ASN A 246 14.86 -30.70 2.24
N TRP A 247 14.92 -29.49 2.79
CA TRP A 247 15.63 -28.38 2.20
C TRP A 247 16.77 -27.98 3.12
N VAL A 248 17.90 -27.56 2.59
CA VAL A 248 18.84 -26.72 3.33
C VAL A 248 18.37 -25.27 3.17
N PRO A 249 18.04 -24.53 4.26
CA PRO A 249 18.41 -24.74 5.67
C PRO A 249 17.26 -25.14 6.62
N ASN A 250 16.49 -26.17 6.29
CA ASN A 250 15.28 -26.67 6.95
C ASN A 250 14.09 -25.71 6.87
N GLN A 251 13.87 -25.16 5.67
CA GLN A 251 12.77 -24.25 5.36
C GLN A 251 12.26 -24.49 3.94
N VAL A 252 10.95 -24.38 3.74
CA VAL A 252 10.37 -24.50 2.39
C VAL A 252 10.74 -23.25 1.56
N PRO A 253 11.23 -23.40 0.32
CA PRO A 253 11.59 -22.28 -0.54
C PRO A 253 10.40 -21.37 -0.84
N THR A 254 10.68 -20.07 -0.92
CA THR A 254 9.71 -19.01 -1.25
C THR A 254 10.17 -18.23 -2.49
N LEU A 255 9.37 -17.23 -2.91
CA LEU A 255 9.62 -16.38 -4.09
C LEU A 255 10.97 -15.66 -4.09
N SER A 256 11.66 -15.60 -2.95
CA SER A 256 12.99 -15.01 -2.83
C SER A 256 14.14 -16.00 -3.10
N LYS A 257 13.83 -17.30 -3.21
CA LYS A 257 14.85 -18.37 -3.23
C LYS A 257 15.06 -18.94 -4.62
N ASP A 258 16.34 -19.04 -5.00
CA ASP A 258 16.80 -19.84 -6.13
C ASP A 258 16.89 -21.30 -5.68
N VAL A 259 16.16 -22.21 -6.34
CA VAL A 259 16.06 -23.61 -5.92
C VAL A 259 16.96 -24.51 -6.75
N ILE A 260 17.66 -25.43 -6.08
CA ILE A 260 18.51 -26.44 -6.73
C ILE A 260 18.05 -27.84 -6.34
N LEU A 261 17.74 -28.64 -7.36
CA LEU A 261 17.51 -30.08 -7.26
C LEU A 261 18.69 -30.81 -7.92
N ASN A 262 19.34 -31.72 -7.19
CA ASN A 262 20.48 -32.48 -7.68
C ASN A 262 20.37 -33.95 -7.27
N GLY A 263 20.13 -34.85 -8.24
CA GLY A 263 19.98 -36.29 -8.00
C GLY A 263 18.83 -36.70 -7.08
N ALA A 264 17.76 -35.91 -7.03
CA ALA A 264 16.62 -36.12 -6.13
C ALA A 264 15.29 -36.30 -6.88
N ASN A 265 14.37 -37.06 -6.29
CA ASN A 265 12.97 -37.12 -6.73
C ASN A 265 12.14 -36.26 -5.79
N VAL A 266 11.54 -35.19 -6.32
CA VAL A 266 10.80 -34.19 -5.55
C VAL A 266 9.37 -34.09 -6.09
N ILE A 267 8.40 -33.96 -5.19
CA ILE A 267 6.96 -33.92 -5.51
C ILE A 267 6.37 -32.62 -4.96
N ILE A 268 5.80 -31.79 -5.83
CA ILE A 268 4.82 -30.77 -5.45
C ILE A 268 3.45 -31.48 -5.36
N PRO A 269 2.89 -31.65 -4.14
CA PRO A 269 1.71 -32.47 -3.96
C PRO A 269 0.43 -31.79 -4.47
N THR A 270 -0.63 -32.58 -4.61
CA THR A 270 -1.96 -32.11 -5.02
C THR A 270 -2.45 -30.96 -4.15
N GLY A 271 -2.93 -29.90 -4.80
CA GLY A 271 -3.47 -28.71 -4.14
C GLY A 271 -2.43 -27.77 -3.51
N TYR A 272 -1.13 -28.09 -3.61
CA TYR A 272 -0.07 -27.23 -3.11
C TYR A 272 0.50 -26.33 -4.21
N THR A 273 0.73 -25.06 -3.90
CA THR A 273 1.37 -24.10 -4.80
C THR A 273 2.75 -23.73 -4.26
N ALA A 274 3.80 -24.23 -4.92
CA ALA A 274 5.17 -23.78 -4.68
C ALA A 274 5.40 -22.47 -5.43
N ALA A 275 6.08 -21.52 -4.79
CA ALA A 275 6.39 -20.23 -5.40
C ALA A 275 7.85 -19.88 -5.12
N ILE A 276 8.66 -19.71 -6.17
CA ILE A 276 10.13 -19.56 -6.08
C ILE A 276 10.67 -18.52 -7.07
N LYS A 277 11.95 -18.16 -6.91
CA LYS A 277 12.63 -17.21 -7.81
C LYS A 277 13.13 -17.86 -9.09
N SER A 278 13.73 -19.04 -8.99
CA SER A 278 14.23 -19.84 -10.12
C SER A 278 14.40 -21.30 -9.73
N LEU A 279 14.48 -22.19 -10.71
CA LEU A 279 14.68 -23.63 -10.50
C LEU A 279 15.84 -24.14 -11.35
N THR A 280 16.76 -24.87 -10.73
CA THR A 280 17.80 -25.66 -11.39
C THR A 280 17.61 -27.14 -11.08
N ILE A 281 17.51 -27.97 -12.11
CA ILE A 281 17.40 -29.43 -12.01
C ILE A 281 18.64 -30.05 -12.66
N SER A 282 19.33 -30.89 -11.90
CA SER A 282 20.60 -31.49 -12.31
C SER A 282 20.80 -32.89 -11.73
N GLY A 283 21.86 -33.58 -12.16
CA GLY A 283 22.30 -34.83 -11.56
C GLY A 283 21.28 -35.97 -11.61
N ASN A 284 20.42 -36.00 -12.63
CA ASN A 284 19.32 -36.97 -12.78
C ASN A 284 18.15 -36.73 -11.79
N ALA A 285 17.99 -35.51 -11.30
CA ALA A 285 16.82 -35.13 -10.50
C ALA A 285 15.53 -35.08 -11.31
N THR A 286 14.41 -35.41 -10.69
CA THR A 286 13.06 -35.29 -11.25
C THR A 286 12.18 -34.48 -10.32
N LEU A 287 11.50 -33.47 -10.87
CA LEU A 287 10.41 -32.77 -10.20
C LEU A 287 9.07 -33.24 -10.76
N THR A 288 8.22 -33.82 -9.92
CA THR A 288 6.83 -34.15 -10.25
C THR A 288 5.90 -33.09 -9.66
N ILE A 289 5.01 -32.54 -10.47
CA ILE A 289 3.92 -31.67 -10.04
C ILE A 289 2.64 -32.47 -10.18
N GLU A 290 2.03 -32.82 -9.06
CA GLU A 290 0.80 -33.62 -9.06
C GLU A 290 -0.41 -32.83 -9.53
N GLU A 291 -1.52 -33.54 -9.78
CA GLU A 291 -2.79 -32.92 -10.19
C GLU A 291 -3.20 -31.82 -9.21
N ASN A 292 -3.62 -30.67 -9.72
CA ASN A 292 -3.94 -29.44 -8.95
C ASN A 292 -2.76 -28.87 -8.12
N GLY A 293 -1.56 -29.42 -8.24
CA GLY A 293 -0.33 -28.78 -7.77
C GLY A 293 0.09 -27.65 -8.71
N ALA A 294 0.87 -26.70 -8.21
CA ALA A 294 1.40 -25.60 -9.03
C ALA A 294 2.83 -25.20 -8.66
N LEU A 295 3.61 -24.82 -9.68
CA LEU A 295 4.90 -24.16 -9.55
C LEU A 295 4.82 -22.75 -10.15
N ASN A 296 5.01 -21.73 -9.32
CA ASN A 296 4.95 -20.32 -9.71
C ASN A 296 6.35 -19.69 -9.68
N ILE A 297 6.78 -19.13 -10.81
CA ILE A 297 8.04 -18.39 -10.96
C ILE A 297 7.76 -17.06 -11.70
N PRO A 298 7.13 -16.07 -11.03
CA PRO A 298 6.54 -14.89 -11.69
C PRO A 298 7.55 -13.81 -12.10
N ASN A 299 8.75 -13.77 -11.50
CA ASN A 299 9.67 -12.63 -11.61
C ASN A 299 11.00 -13.00 -12.29
N THR A 300 10.94 -13.58 -13.49
CA THR A 300 12.13 -14.11 -14.15
C THR A 300 12.67 -13.15 -15.20
N SER A 301 13.83 -12.54 -14.93
CA SER A 301 14.57 -11.72 -15.91
C SER A 301 15.55 -12.54 -16.78
N ASN A 302 15.63 -13.85 -16.54
CA ASN A 302 16.48 -14.81 -17.25
C ASN A 302 15.74 -16.17 -17.37
N TRP A 303 16.45 -17.28 -17.55
CA TRP A 303 15.88 -18.63 -17.52
C TRP A 303 15.24 -18.95 -16.15
N ALA A 304 13.91 -19.05 -16.14
CA ALA A 304 13.13 -19.44 -14.96
C ALA A 304 13.47 -20.85 -14.46
N ILE A 305 13.69 -21.77 -15.41
CA ILE A 305 14.01 -23.16 -15.16
C ILE A 305 15.23 -23.52 -16.00
N THR A 306 16.24 -24.11 -15.37
CA THR A 306 17.42 -24.71 -16.01
C THR A 306 17.44 -26.20 -15.74
N ILE A 307 17.45 -27.03 -16.79
CA ILE A 307 17.57 -28.49 -16.66
C ILE A 307 18.88 -28.92 -17.31
N SER A 308 19.71 -29.65 -16.57
CA SER A 308 21.03 -30.11 -17.03
C SER A 308 21.28 -31.57 -16.61
N GLY A 309 22.06 -32.32 -17.40
CA GLY A 309 22.29 -33.76 -17.18
C GLY A 309 21.30 -34.66 -17.94
N GLY A 310 21.75 -35.87 -18.29
CA GLY A 310 21.11 -36.69 -19.34
C GLY A 310 19.69 -37.17 -19.06
N THR A 311 19.29 -37.34 -17.79
CA THR A 311 17.93 -37.82 -17.43
C THR A 311 17.20 -36.91 -16.46
N SER A 312 17.68 -35.69 -16.21
CA SER A 312 16.98 -34.72 -15.38
C SER A 312 15.67 -34.30 -16.03
N SER A 313 14.56 -34.22 -15.29
CA SER A 313 13.24 -33.99 -15.90
C SER A 313 12.22 -33.28 -14.99
N ILE A 314 11.14 -32.80 -15.62
CA ILE A 314 9.91 -32.35 -14.93
C ILE A 314 8.76 -33.20 -15.46
N ILE A 315 7.97 -33.76 -14.55
CA ILE A 315 6.71 -34.45 -14.84
C ILE A 315 5.59 -33.54 -14.34
N ASN A 316 4.80 -32.95 -15.23
CA ASN A 316 3.76 -31.99 -14.86
C ASN A 316 2.35 -32.56 -15.10
N HIS A 317 1.61 -32.81 -14.01
CA HIS A 317 0.17 -33.08 -14.00
C HIS A 317 -0.64 -31.89 -13.47
N GLY A 318 0.02 -30.82 -13.05
CA GLY A 318 -0.59 -29.58 -12.56
C GLY A 318 -0.25 -28.37 -13.43
N THR A 319 0.05 -27.25 -12.79
CA THR A 319 0.30 -25.97 -13.47
C THR A 319 1.74 -25.49 -13.26
N ILE A 320 2.37 -24.99 -14.32
CA ILE A 320 3.63 -24.24 -14.23
C ILE A 320 3.38 -22.83 -14.76
N ASN A 321 3.60 -21.83 -13.91
CA ASN A 321 3.45 -20.41 -14.25
C ASN A 321 4.83 -19.76 -14.32
N LEU A 322 5.25 -19.29 -15.49
CA LEU A 322 6.55 -18.65 -15.73
C LEU A 322 6.37 -17.22 -16.23
N GLY A 323 7.09 -16.27 -15.64
CA GLY A 323 7.10 -14.87 -16.07
C GLY A 323 5.88 -14.06 -15.64
N VAL A 324 5.84 -12.80 -16.12
CA VAL A 324 4.72 -11.86 -15.95
C VAL A 324 3.68 -12.07 -17.04
#